data_AF-A0A917DV53-F1
#
_entry.id   AF-A0A917DV53-F1
#
_cell.length_a   1.000
_cell.length_b   1.000
_cell.length_c   1.000
_cell.angle_alpha   90.00
_cell.angle_beta   90.00
_cell.angle_gamma   90.00
#
_symmetry.space_group_name_H-M   'P 1'
#
loop_
_entity.id
_entity.type
_entity.pdbx_description
1 polymer ?
#
loop_
_entity_poly.entity_id
_entity_poly.type
_entity_poly.pdbx_seq_one_letter_code
_entity_poly.pdbx_strand_id
1 'polypeptide(L)'
;MALITKKKIPFKISPRLRKYLTKYGREKELPIKYTDLLRFDNAFPLYDKKGKDTLWETVMYPQNDLEEIYEALKIIYADLKTDGDAAVIKHLVVDRVDTCTYANTKPFRIRIVNKINDNHDYFYIKLADASRIYGLELEHLLSPNVMGYCTHEDTLVEEHIAGIPADQFMNNHLNDANFNPIRLSKEFIKFNERCFVRLLGDMHSSNFVIIVTPDFEDFHYRLRAIDFDQQSYESSKSVYMPQYFKQNNAMIQMGMQFLTPESVKQYQAEERTLIANRLREEKSRMHDLIETMKKDTLSLPDNLESLKQDLARHYKNPSFLNCKSMGEVVELSLKLVLIH
;
A
#
# COMPACT_ATOMS: atom_id res chain seq x y z
N MET A 1 19.32 -11.95 -1.24
CA MET A 1 18.45 -11.05 -0.45
C MET A 1 17.95 -9.96 -1.37
N ALA A 2 16.68 -9.56 -1.24
CA ALA A 2 16.18 -8.38 -1.94
C ALA A 2 16.97 -7.13 -1.48
N LEU A 3 17.50 -6.37 -2.43
CA LEU A 3 18.24 -5.13 -2.19
C LEU A 3 17.75 -4.10 -3.20
N ILE A 4 17.15 -3.01 -2.72
CA ILE A 4 16.80 -1.86 -3.56
C ILE A 4 18.02 -0.96 -3.60
N THR A 5 18.55 -0.75 -4.80
CA THR A 5 19.85 -0.07 -4.99
C THR A 5 19.70 1.39 -5.38
N LYS A 6 18.55 1.81 -5.93
CA LYS A 6 18.30 3.17 -6.41
C LYS A 6 16.90 3.65 -6.05
N LYS A 7 16.81 4.95 -5.76
CA LYS A 7 15.54 5.65 -5.55
C LYS A 7 14.77 5.67 -6.87
N LYS A 8 13.54 5.19 -6.87
CA LYS A 8 12.66 5.22 -8.03
C LYS A 8 12.21 6.65 -8.33
N ILE A 9 12.16 6.99 -9.62
CA ILE A 9 11.55 8.24 -10.09
C ILE A 9 10.05 7.99 -10.28
N PRO A 10 9.16 8.80 -9.70
CA PRO A 10 7.72 8.64 -9.85
C PRO A 10 7.26 8.68 -11.31
N PHE A 11 6.31 7.82 -11.67
CA PHE A 11 5.69 7.82 -13.00
C PHE A 11 4.45 8.71 -13.00
N LYS A 12 4.32 9.60 -13.99
CA LYS A 12 3.13 10.46 -14.11
C LYS A 12 1.89 9.65 -14.44
N ILE A 13 0.72 10.11 -13.96
CA ILE A 13 -0.58 9.55 -14.36
C ILE A 13 -0.80 9.85 -15.85
N SER A 14 -0.85 8.79 -16.67
CA SER A 14 -1.13 8.90 -18.10
C SER A 14 -2.60 9.31 -18.36
N PRO A 15 -2.92 9.89 -19.52
CA PRO A 15 -4.31 10.19 -19.88
C PRO A 15 -5.23 8.96 -19.85
N ARG A 16 -4.68 7.77 -20.12
CA ARG A 16 -5.43 6.50 -20.07
C ARG A 16 -5.74 6.12 -18.63
N LEU A 17 -4.75 6.18 -17.75
CA LEU A 17 -4.95 5.92 -16.33
C LEU A 17 -5.91 6.94 -15.72
N ARG A 18 -5.81 8.22 -16.10
CA ARG A 18 -6.78 9.22 -15.64
C ARG A 18 -8.21 8.90 -16.09
N LYS A 19 -8.42 8.45 -17.33
CA LYS A 19 -9.73 7.99 -17.80
C LYS A 19 -10.26 6.80 -16.99
N TYR A 20 -9.40 5.85 -16.66
CA TYR A 20 -9.74 4.74 -15.76
C TYR A 20 -10.17 5.27 -14.38
N LEU A 21 -9.37 6.16 -13.77
CA LEU A 21 -9.64 6.71 -12.46
C LEU A 21 -10.97 7.48 -12.42
N THR A 22 -11.26 8.31 -13.43
CA THR A 22 -12.56 8.99 -13.56
C THR A 22 -13.70 7.98 -13.67
N LYS A 23 -13.56 6.93 -14.50
CA LYS A 23 -14.61 5.91 -14.70
C LYS A 23 -15.00 5.21 -13.39
N TYR A 24 -14.02 4.96 -12.51
CA TYR A 24 -14.23 4.23 -11.26
C TYR A 24 -14.30 5.12 -10.01
N GLY A 25 -14.57 6.42 -10.18
CA GLY A 25 -14.78 7.36 -9.06
C GLY A 25 -13.52 7.63 -8.23
N ARG A 26 -12.34 7.44 -8.80
CA ARG A 26 -11.03 7.68 -8.16
C ARG A 26 -10.46 9.05 -8.47
N GLU A 27 -10.89 9.72 -9.55
CA GLU A 27 -10.53 11.11 -9.82
C GLU A 27 -11.62 12.04 -9.26
N LYS A 28 -11.24 13.00 -8.42
CA LYS A 28 -12.15 14.02 -7.87
C LYS A 28 -11.50 15.40 -8.02
N GLU A 29 -12.29 16.45 -8.01
CA GLU A 29 -11.75 17.81 -7.83
C GLU A 29 -11.37 17.98 -6.36
N LEU A 30 -10.17 18.50 -6.09
CA LEU A 30 -9.70 18.74 -4.72
C LEU A 30 -9.55 20.23 -4.45
N PRO A 31 -9.88 20.70 -3.23
CA PRO A 31 -9.74 22.11 -2.87
C PRO A 31 -8.28 22.57 -2.76
N ILE A 32 -7.33 21.64 -2.72
CA ILE A 32 -5.89 21.92 -2.63
C ILE A 32 -5.07 20.85 -3.34
N LYS A 33 -3.93 21.25 -3.91
CA LYS A 33 -2.97 20.37 -4.58
C LYS A 33 -1.79 20.05 -3.66
N TYR A 34 -1.05 18.99 -3.97
CA TYR A 34 0.21 18.66 -3.28
C TYR A 34 1.19 19.85 -3.25
N THR A 35 1.27 20.63 -4.34
CA THR A 35 2.17 21.79 -4.46
C THR A 35 1.84 22.92 -3.49
N ASP A 36 0.58 23.06 -3.09
CA ASP A 36 0.17 24.10 -2.14
C ASP A 36 0.65 23.77 -0.73
N LEU A 37 0.74 22.48 -0.38
CA LEU A 37 1.32 22.04 0.88
C LEU A 37 2.82 22.32 0.98
N LEU A 38 3.51 22.61 -0.13
CA LEU A 38 4.92 23.01 -0.15
C LEU A 38 5.14 24.47 0.26
N ARG A 39 4.07 25.27 0.45
CA ARG A 39 4.16 26.69 0.84
C ARG A 39 4.53 26.92 2.32
N PHE A 40 4.85 25.87 3.07
CA PHE A 40 5.31 25.99 4.45
C PHE A 40 6.63 26.77 4.52
N ASP A 41 6.83 27.55 5.59
CA ASP A 41 8.04 28.38 5.77
C ASP A 41 8.95 27.89 6.90
N ASN A 42 8.45 26.99 7.76
CA ASN A 42 9.18 26.39 8.85
C ASN A 42 8.82 24.92 9.01
N ALA A 43 9.77 24.13 9.51
CA ALA A 43 9.56 22.74 9.88
C ALA A 43 10.44 22.37 11.07
N PHE A 44 9.97 21.45 11.92
CA PHE A 44 10.73 20.96 13.08
C PHE A 44 10.57 19.45 13.25
N PRO A 45 11.61 18.74 13.75
CA PRO A 45 11.54 17.28 13.93
C PRO A 45 10.43 16.86 14.89
N LEU A 46 9.71 15.79 14.51
CA LEU A 46 8.71 15.16 15.34
C LEU A 46 9.31 13.95 16.08
N TYR A 47 9.29 14.01 17.40
CA TYR A 47 9.75 12.91 18.26
C TYR A 47 8.58 12.06 18.75
N ASP A 48 8.83 10.76 18.95
CA ASP A 48 7.86 9.86 19.57
C ASP A 48 7.75 10.09 21.08
N LYS A 49 6.83 9.37 21.74
CA LYS A 49 6.61 9.45 23.20
C LYS A 49 7.84 9.07 24.04
N LYS A 50 8.84 8.40 23.45
CA LYS A 50 10.09 7.98 24.10
C LYS A 50 11.25 8.93 23.74
N GLY A 51 10.97 10.04 23.05
CA GLY A 51 11.98 11.00 22.61
C GLY A 51 12.83 10.53 21.42
N LYS A 52 12.43 9.45 20.74
CA LYS A 52 13.13 8.97 19.54
C LYS A 52 12.63 9.71 18.31
N ASP A 53 13.55 10.09 17.44
CA ASP A 53 13.24 10.74 16.16
C ASP A 53 12.37 9.83 15.29
N THR A 54 11.26 10.37 14.80
CA THR A 54 10.33 9.65 13.91
C THR A 54 10.70 9.77 12.44
N LEU A 55 11.66 10.62 12.09
CA LEU A 55 12.04 11.03 10.72
C LEU A 55 10.93 11.80 9.98
N TRP A 56 9.90 12.23 10.71
CA TRP A 56 8.89 13.18 10.24
C TRP A 56 9.20 14.57 10.79
N GLU A 57 8.86 15.59 10.02
CA GLU A 57 8.98 16.99 10.41
C GLU A 57 7.59 17.62 10.39
N THR A 58 7.17 18.26 11.49
CA THR A 58 5.92 19.03 11.52
C THR A 58 6.16 20.36 10.83
N VAL A 59 5.32 20.70 9.85
CA VAL A 59 5.44 21.92 9.04
C VAL A 59 4.51 23.01 9.57
N MET A 60 4.94 24.27 9.39
CA MET A 60 4.15 25.45 9.72
C MET A 60 3.94 26.31 8.48
N TYR A 61 2.71 26.78 8.33
CA TYR A 61 2.30 27.65 7.22
C TYR A 61 2.21 29.11 7.67
N PRO A 62 2.55 30.07 6.80
CA PRO A 62 2.29 31.48 7.05
C PRO A 62 0.80 31.73 7.37
N GLN A 63 0.50 32.72 8.21
CA GLN A 63 -0.88 33.00 8.65
C GLN A 63 -1.84 33.25 7.48
N ASN A 64 -1.36 33.84 6.39
CA ASN A 64 -2.15 34.10 5.17
C ASN A 64 -2.55 32.82 4.43
N ASP A 65 -1.77 31.74 4.54
CA ASP A 65 -2.03 30.46 3.86
C ASP A 65 -2.72 29.46 4.79
N LEU A 66 -2.50 29.58 6.10
CA LEU A 66 -2.90 28.60 7.10
C LEU A 66 -4.41 28.32 7.08
N GLU A 67 -5.24 29.36 7.05
CA GLU A 67 -6.70 29.23 7.08
C GLU A 67 -7.23 28.50 5.83
N GLU A 68 -6.77 28.90 4.64
CA GLU A 68 -7.11 28.26 3.36
C GLU A 68 -6.69 26.79 3.35
N ILE A 69 -5.44 26.51 3.70
CA ILE A 69 -4.89 25.15 3.68
C ILE A 69 -5.65 24.27 4.66
N TYR A 70 -5.87 24.71 5.90
CA TYR A 70 -6.50 23.89 6.92
C TYR A 70 -7.99 23.67 6.62
N GLU A 71 -8.68 24.64 6.03
CA GLU A 71 -10.05 24.45 5.56
C GLU A 71 -10.10 23.39 4.44
N ALA A 72 -9.22 23.50 3.44
CA ALA A 72 -9.13 22.54 2.34
C ALA A 72 -8.83 21.11 2.85
N LEU A 73 -7.93 20.97 3.83
CA LEU A 73 -7.61 19.67 4.43
C LEU A 73 -8.80 19.05 5.18
N LYS A 74 -9.64 19.86 5.85
CA LYS A 74 -10.87 19.37 6.49
C LYS A 74 -11.90 18.90 5.48
N ILE A 75 -12.07 19.64 4.37
CA ILE A 75 -12.97 19.25 3.27
C ILE A 75 -12.52 17.91 2.69
N ILE A 76 -11.22 17.77 2.37
CA ILE A 76 -10.66 16.50 1.88
C ILE A 76 -10.95 15.34 2.84
N TYR A 77 -10.75 15.53 4.15
CA TYR A 77 -11.04 14.50 5.13
C TYR A 77 -12.53 14.11 5.16
N ALA A 78 -13.44 15.10 5.10
CA ALA A 78 -14.88 14.86 5.07
C ALA A 78 -15.33 14.13 3.79
N ASP A 79 -14.72 14.43 2.65
CA ASP A 79 -14.97 13.74 1.38
C ASP A 79 -14.48 12.29 1.39
N LEU A 80 -13.34 12.02 2.05
CA LEU A 80 -12.83 10.66 2.22
C LEU A 80 -13.74 9.80 3.11
N LYS A 81 -14.25 10.37 4.21
CA LYS A 81 -14.97 9.58 5.24
C LYS A 81 -16.49 9.55 5.11
N THR A 82 -17.09 10.62 4.59
CA THR A 82 -18.54 10.87 4.68
C THR A 82 -19.16 11.37 3.38
N ASP A 83 -18.46 11.21 2.25
CA ASP A 83 -18.89 11.71 0.93
C ASP A 83 -19.31 13.20 0.96
N GLY A 84 -18.61 14.00 1.77
CA GLY A 84 -18.76 15.45 1.81
C GLY A 84 -19.85 16.00 2.75
N ASP A 85 -20.26 15.26 3.78
CA ASP A 85 -21.20 15.79 4.78
C ASP A 85 -20.62 17.02 5.54
N ALA A 86 -21.10 18.20 5.15
CA ALA A 86 -20.67 19.48 5.71
C ALA A 86 -20.96 19.63 7.22
N ALA A 87 -21.88 18.84 7.79
CA ALA A 87 -22.12 18.84 9.23
C ALA A 87 -20.91 18.31 10.01
N VAL A 88 -20.15 17.39 9.42
CA VAL A 88 -18.97 16.78 10.04
C VAL A 88 -17.80 17.76 10.10
N ILE A 89 -17.63 18.59 9.06
CA ILE A 89 -16.52 19.56 8.93
C ILE A 89 -16.41 20.51 10.13
N LYS A 90 -17.56 20.96 10.69
CA LYS A 90 -17.61 21.92 11.79
C LYS A 90 -16.85 21.48 13.05
N HIS A 91 -16.74 20.18 13.27
CA HIS A 91 -16.13 19.61 14.46
C HIS A 91 -14.71 19.09 14.23
N LEU A 92 -14.21 19.16 13.00
CA LEU A 92 -12.86 18.73 12.66
C LEU A 92 -11.86 19.85 12.84
N VAL A 93 -10.67 19.49 13.32
CA VAL A 93 -9.50 20.37 13.38
C VAL A 93 -8.29 19.64 12.84
N VAL A 94 -7.52 20.33 12.00
CA VAL A 94 -6.16 19.92 11.65
C VAL A 94 -5.27 20.19 12.86
N ASP A 95 -4.84 19.14 13.53
CA ASP A 95 -3.96 19.22 14.71
C ASP A 95 -2.51 19.50 14.28
N ARG A 96 -2.07 18.80 13.23
CA ARG A 96 -0.77 19.06 12.60
C ARG A 96 -0.67 18.50 11.19
N VAL A 97 0.26 19.04 10.43
CA VAL A 97 0.71 18.52 9.13
C VAL A 97 2.18 18.13 9.28
N ASP A 98 2.50 16.88 8.96
CA ASP A 98 3.85 16.34 9.02
C ASP A 98 4.35 16.00 7.61
N THR A 99 5.62 16.22 7.31
CA THR A 99 6.25 15.77 6.05
C THR A 99 7.39 14.80 6.32
N CYS A 100 7.65 13.89 5.38
CA CYS A 100 8.78 12.97 5.43
C CYS A 100 9.72 13.24 4.25
N THR A 101 10.79 14.01 4.48
CA THR A 101 11.70 14.48 3.43
C THR A 101 12.55 13.37 2.81
N TYR A 102 12.75 12.25 3.50
CA TYR A 102 13.53 11.10 3.03
C TYR A 102 12.78 10.23 2.00
N ALA A 103 11.45 10.14 2.12
CA ALA A 103 10.62 9.24 1.31
C ALA A 103 10.61 9.60 -0.19
N ASN A 104 10.19 8.65 -1.04
CA ASN A 104 10.18 8.80 -2.51
C ASN A 104 9.28 9.94 -2.97
N THR A 105 8.06 9.98 -2.45
CA THR A 105 7.00 10.92 -2.84
C THR A 105 6.89 12.14 -1.92
N LYS A 106 7.81 12.28 -0.95
CA LYS A 106 7.80 13.33 0.10
C LYS A 106 6.38 13.57 0.66
N PRO A 107 5.77 12.54 1.25
CA PRO A 107 4.37 12.57 1.62
C PRO A 107 4.11 13.57 2.75
N PHE A 108 2.95 14.20 2.72
CA PHE A 108 2.37 14.88 3.86
C PHE A 108 1.42 13.94 4.59
N ARG A 109 1.55 13.85 5.91
CA ARG A 109 0.62 13.18 6.82
C ARG A 109 -0.14 14.23 7.59
N ILE A 110 -1.47 14.21 7.46
CA ILE A 110 -2.35 15.16 8.12
C ILE A 110 -2.98 14.45 9.30
N ARG A 111 -2.84 15.04 10.50
CA ARG A 111 -3.52 14.58 11.71
C ARG A 111 -4.78 15.40 11.90
N ILE A 112 -5.95 14.75 11.82
CA ILE A 112 -7.24 15.38 12.05
C ILE A 112 -7.78 14.92 13.41
N VAL A 113 -8.31 15.85 14.19
CA VAL A 113 -8.98 15.57 15.47
C VAL A 113 -10.45 15.94 15.34
N ASN A 114 -11.33 15.05 15.80
CA ASN A 114 -12.75 15.31 15.93
C ASN A 114 -13.04 15.80 17.36
N LYS A 115 -13.48 17.05 17.49
CA LYS A 115 -13.75 17.70 18.78
C LYS A 115 -14.94 17.09 19.55
N ILE A 116 -15.83 16.34 18.89
CA ILE A 116 -17.00 15.74 19.57
C ILE A 116 -16.57 14.58 20.47
N ASN A 117 -15.66 13.74 19.99
CA ASN A 117 -15.28 12.50 20.68
C ASN A 117 -13.79 12.42 21.04
N ASP A 118 -13.00 13.47 20.76
CA ASP A 118 -11.56 13.55 20.97
C ASP A 118 -10.76 12.43 20.26
N ASN A 119 -11.37 11.79 19.27
CA ASN A 119 -10.69 10.83 18.43
C ASN A 119 -9.88 11.58 17.37
N HIS A 120 -8.78 10.95 16.96
CA HIS A 120 -7.94 11.46 15.89
C HIS A 120 -7.77 10.40 14.81
N ASP A 121 -7.55 10.89 13.60
CA ASP A 121 -7.32 10.06 12.43
C ASP A 121 -6.21 10.69 11.58
N TYR A 122 -5.73 9.93 10.60
CA TYR A 122 -4.74 10.36 9.66
C TYR A 122 -5.17 10.11 8.22
N PHE A 123 -4.71 10.98 7.34
CA PHE A 123 -4.68 10.72 5.92
C PHE A 123 -3.40 11.31 5.33
N TYR A 124 -3.09 10.94 4.10
CA TYR A 124 -1.84 11.33 3.45
C TYR A 124 -2.12 12.02 2.13
N ILE A 125 -1.35 13.07 1.84
CA ILE A 125 -1.30 13.72 0.54
C ILE A 125 0.10 13.52 -0.04
N LYS A 126 0.17 13.01 -1.25
CA LYS A 126 1.42 12.63 -1.92
C LYS A 126 1.44 13.20 -3.34
N LEU A 127 2.66 13.38 -3.86
CA LEU A 127 2.82 13.49 -5.30
C LEU A 127 2.35 12.18 -5.94
N ALA A 128 1.47 12.27 -6.92
CA ALA A 128 0.90 11.10 -7.56
C ALA A 128 1.94 10.31 -8.36
N ASP A 129 1.93 8.99 -8.17
CA ASP A 129 2.73 8.03 -8.93
C ASP A 129 1.78 6.97 -9.51
N ALA A 130 1.79 6.83 -10.84
CA ALA A 130 0.97 5.87 -11.56
C ALA A 130 1.17 4.44 -11.04
N SER A 131 2.41 4.06 -10.73
CA SER A 131 2.71 2.73 -10.21
C SER A 131 2.07 2.48 -8.84
N ARG A 132 2.17 3.45 -7.92
CA ARG A 132 1.50 3.40 -6.61
C ARG A 132 -0.01 3.23 -6.78
N ILE A 133 -0.61 3.97 -7.71
CA ILE A 133 -2.04 3.88 -8.03
C ILE A 133 -2.42 2.48 -8.53
N TYR A 134 -1.62 1.87 -9.41
CA TYR A 134 -1.85 0.48 -9.83
C TYR A 134 -1.78 -0.48 -8.63
N GLY A 135 -0.87 -0.26 -7.68
CA GLY A 135 -0.77 -1.07 -6.47
C GLY A 135 -1.98 -0.91 -5.54
N LEU A 136 -2.46 0.32 -5.36
CA LEU A 136 -3.68 0.63 -4.61
C LEU A 136 -4.91 -0.04 -5.24
N GLU A 137 -5.06 -0.01 -6.57
CA GLU A 137 -6.17 -0.66 -7.25
C GLU A 137 -6.07 -2.19 -7.19
N LEU A 138 -4.87 -2.77 -7.39
CA LEU A 138 -4.67 -4.21 -7.26
C LEU A 138 -4.92 -4.69 -5.82
N GLU A 139 -4.56 -3.90 -4.81
CA GLU A 139 -4.89 -4.22 -3.42
C GLU A 139 -6.39 -4.09 -3.16
N HIS A 140 -7.03 -3.01 -3.61
CA HIS A 140 -8.46 -2.79 -3.46
C HIS A 140 -9.31 -3.89 -4.11
N LEU A 141 -8.93 -4.36 -5.29
CA LEU A 141 -9.73 -5.32 -6.07
C LEU A 141 -9.48 -6.77 -5.66
N LEU A 142 -8.25 -7.11 -5.26
CA LEU A 142 -7.83 -8.51 -5.12
C LEU A 142 -7.51 -8.92 -3.68
N SER A 143 -7.60 -7.99 -2.73
CA SER A 143 -7.46 -8.29 -1.30
C SER A 143 -8.82 -8.15 -0.58
N PRO A 144 -8.95 -8.66 0.64
CA PRO A 144 -10.08 -8.33 1.50
C PRO A 144 -10.05 -6.88 2.02
N ASN A 145 -9.01 -6.11 1.70
CA ASN A 145 -8.79 -4.77 2.21
C ASN A 145 -9.27 -3.73 1.20
N VAL A 146 -10.25 -2.93 1.58
CA VAL A 146 -10.68 -1.78 0.79
C VAL A 146 -9.66 -0.65 0.95
N MET A 147 -9.15 -0.13 -0.17
CA MET A 147 -8.35 1.10 -0.20
C MET A 147 -9.22 2.33 -0.43
N GLY A 148 -9.19 3.26 0.52
CA GLY A 148 -9.76 4.60 0.41
C GLY A 148 -8.71 5.58 -0.11
N TYR A 149 -8.88 6.05 -1.35
CA TYR A 149 -7.99 7.03 -1.96
C TYR A 149 -8.69 7.73 -3.13
N CYS A 150 -8.20 8.92 -3.48
CA CYS A 150 -8.58 9.66 -4.68
C CYS A 150 -7.39 10.44 -5.27
N THR A 151 -7.52 10.86 -6.52
CA THR A 151 -6.53 11.62 -7.27
C THR A 151 -7.12 12.91 -7.83
N HIS A 152 -6.27 13.92 -7.98
CA HIS A 152 -6.57 15.15 -8.71
C HIS A 152 -5.31 15.70 -9.34
N GLU A 153 -5.27 15.75 -10.68
CA GLU A 153 -4.07 16.12 -11.43
C GLU A 153 -2.85 15.27 -11.01
N ASP A 154 -1.85 15.87 -10.36
CA ASP A 154 -0.64 15.23 -9.83
C ASP A 154 -0.69 15.04 -8.29
N THR A 155 -1.87 15.17 -7.69
CA THR A 155 -2.10 14.97 -6.25
C THR A 155 -2.77 13.62 -6.00
N LEU A 156 -2.21 12.84 -5.07
CA LEU A 156 -2.82 11.62 -4.54
C LEU A 156 -3.18 11.86 -3.08
N VAL A 157 -4.42 11.54 -2.72
CA VAL A 157 -4.89 11.52 -1.33
C VAL A 157 -5.26 10.10 -0.96
N GLU A 158 -4.74 9.58 0.15
CA GLU A 158 -5.01 8.23 0.62
C GLU A 158 -5.31 8.20 2.13
N GLU A 159 -6.22 7.32 2.53
CA GLU A 159 -6.54 7.07 3.92
C GLU A 159 -5.40 6.38 4.66
N HIS A 160 -5.33 6.60 5.97
CA HIS A 160 -4.44 5.83 6.81
C HIS A 160 -4.88 4.36 6.93
N ILE A 161 -3.93 3.45 6.71
CA ILE A 161 -4.12 2.02 6.92
C ILE A 161 -3.69 1.70 8.36
N ALA A 162 -4.67 1.54 9.24
CA ALA A 162 -4.44 1.23 10.64
C ALA A 162 -3.82 -0.18 10.84
N GLY A 163 -2.87 -0.27 11.76
CA GLY A 163 -2.27 -1.52 12.22
C GLY A 163 -0.91 -1.28 12.87
N ILE A 164 -0.35 -2.31 13.50
CA ILE A 164 0.98 -2.25 14.11
C ILE A 164 2.02 -2.50 13.01
N PRO A 165 2.97 -1.60 12.76
CA PRO A 165 4.08 -1.86 11.84
C PRO A 165 4.76 -3.19 12.16
N ALA A 166 5.02 -4.02 11.14
CA ALA A 166 5.44 -5.41 11.41
C ALA A 166 6.80 -5.51 12.13
N ASP A 167 7.70 -4.55 11.91
CA ASP A 167 8.94 -4.42 12.69
C ASP A 167 8.67 -4.18 14.18
N GLN A 168 7.78 -3.25 14.53
CA GLN A 168 7.37 -3.00 15.90
C GLN A 168 6.64 -4.19 16.50
N PHE A 169 5.79 -4.85 15.72
CA PHE A 169 5.10 -6.07 16.13
C PHE A 169 6.09 -7.18 16.50
N MET A 170 7.06 -7.46 15.63
CA MET A 170 8.06 -8.49 15.86
C MET A 170 8.94 -8.19 17.09
N ASN A 171 9.24 -6.92 17.36
CA ASN A 171 10.07 -6.53 18.50
C ASN A 171 9.33 -6.58 19.84
N ASN A 172 8.03 -6.28 19.85
CA ASN A 172 7.31 -6.00 21.10
C ASN A 172 6.21 -7.03 21.44
N HIS A 173 5.69 -7.79 20.47
CA HIS A 173 4.43 -8.54 20.64
C HIS A 173 4.54 -10.05 20.43
N LEU A 174 5.70 -10.57 20.01
CA LEU A 174 5.87 -12.02 19.78
C LEU A 174 5.88 -12.85 21.07
N ASN A 175 6.07 -12.22 22.23
CA ASN A 175 6.10 -12.87 23.53
C ASN A 175 4.85 -12.56 24.38
N ASP A 176 3.81 -11.97 23.77
CA ASP A 176 2.56 -11.68 24.48
C ASP A 176 1.89 -13.00 24.91
N ALA A 177 1.29 -13.02 26.10
CA ALA A 177 0.73 -14.24 26.69
C ALA A 177 -0.34 -14.90 25.79
N ASN A 178 -1.06 -14.10 24.99
CA ASN A 178 -2.11 -14.56 24.09
C ASN A 178 -1.66 -14.64 22.63
N PHE A 179 -0.35 -14.71 22.38
CA PHE A 179 0.20 -14.79 21.04
C PHE A 179 -0.02 -16.18 20.43
N ASN A 180 -0.64 -16.25 19.23
CA ASN A 180 -0.78 -17.50 18.49
C ASN A 180 0.17 -17.55 17.27
N PRO A 181 1.33 -18.24 17.37
CA PRO A 181 2.32 -18.29 16.29
C PRO A 181 1.83 -19.02 15.04
N ILE A 182 0.95 -20.02 15.20
CA ILE A 182 0.41 -20.80 14.07
C ILE A 182 -0.48 -19.90 13.21
N ARG A 183 -1.37 -19.13 13.83
CA ARG A 183 -2.29 -18.23 13.13
C ARG A 183 -1.55 -17.09 12.44
N LEU A 184 -0.56 -16.48 13.10
CA LEU A 184 0.27 -15.45 12.46
C LEU A 184 1.06 -16.04 11.28
N SER A 185 1.66 -17.22 11.44
CA SER A 185 2.41 -17.89 10.37
C SER A 185 1.54 -18.23 9.17
N LYS A 186 0.32 -18.75 9.41
CA LYS A 186 -0.69 -18.98 8.36
C LYS A 186 -0.96 -17.71 7.57
N GLU A 187 -1.19 -16.61 8.27
CA GLU A 187 -1.47 -15.31 7.66
C GLU A 187 -0.28 -14.72 6.90
N PHE A 188 0.95 -14.95 7.38
CA PHE A 188 2.17 -14.55 6.66
C PHE A 188 2.36 -15.32 5.35
N ILE A 189 2.05 -16.62 5.30
CA ILE A 189 2.07 -17.40 4.05
C ILE A 189 1.04 -16.83 3.05
N LYS A 190 -0.18 -16.55 3.49
CA LYS A 190 -1.22 -15.95 2.66
C LYS A 190 -0.82 -14.56 2.16
N PHE A 191 -0.26 -13.73 3.05
CA PHE A 191 0.24 -12.41 2.70
C PHE A 191 1.34 -12.46 1.64
N ASN A 192 2.23 -13.45 1.72
CA ASN A 192 3.28 -13.64 0.72
C ASN A 192 2.72 -13.96 -0.67
N GLU A 193 1.76 -14.88 -0.77
CA GLU A 193 1.09 -15.16 -2.06
C GLU A 193 0.36 -13.93 -2.61
N ARG A 194 -0.35 -13.21 -1.74
CA ARG A 194 -1.00 -11.94 -2.08
C ARG A 194 -0.02 -10.96 -2.69
N CYS A 195 1.15 -10.77 -2.09
CA CYS A 195 2.12 -9.82 -2.60
C CYS A 195 2.72 -10.30 -3.92
N PHE A 196 3.09 -11.57 -3.97
CA PHE A 196 3.82 -12.13 -5.10
C PHE A 196 3.00 -12.21 -6.39
N VAL A 197 1.76 -12.71 -6.31
CA VAL A 197 0.86 -12.85 -7.47
C VAL A 197 0.62 -11.51 -8.16
N ARG A 198 0.53 -10.43 -7.37
CA ARG A 198 0.24 -9.07 -7.84
C ARG A 198 1.49 -8.24 -8.11
N LEU A 199 2.68 -8.79 -7.84
CA LEU A 199 3.95 -8.07 -7.87
C LEU A 199 3.88 -6.78 -7.05
N LEU A 200 3.34 -6.92 -5.84
CA LEU A 200 3.01 -5.86 -4.91
C LEU A 200 4.24 -5.43 -4.12
N GLY A 201 4.90 -4.36 -4.59
CA GLY A 201 5.96 -3.63 -3.88
C GLY A 201 7.07 -4.47 -3.24
N ASP A 202 7.90 -3.82 -2.44
CA ASP A 202 8.90 -4.46 -1.59
C ASP A 202 8.35 -4.57 -0.16
N MET A 203 8.03 -5.78 0.26
CA MET A 203 7.36 -6.00 1.55
C MET A 203 8.36 -6.28 2.67
N HIS A 204 9.26 -5.31 2.92
CA HIS A 204 10.01 -5.29 4.17
C HIS A 204 9.11 -4.94 5.36
N SER A 205 9.56 -5.22 6.57
CA SER A 205 8.77 -5.16 7.81
C SER A 205 8.16 -3.79 8.16
N SER A 206 8.55 -2.72 7.47
CA SER A 206 8.00 -1.37 7.67
C SER A 206 6.99 -0.98 6.59
N ASN A 207 6.79 -1.81 5.56
CA ASN A 207 5.88 -1.57 4.42
C ASN A 207 4.56 -2.35 4.54
N PHE A 208 4.35 -3.04 5.66
CA PHE A 208 3.08 -3.66 5.99
C PHE A 208 2.82 -3.62 7.50
N VAL A 209 1.54 -3.71 7.85
CA VAL A 209 1.06 -3.70 9.23
C VAL A 209 0.38 -5.01 9.59
N ILE A 210 0.39 -5.34 10.87
CA ILE A 210 -0.32 -6.46 11.47
C ILE A 210 -1.50 -5.89 12.26
N ILE A 211 -2.70 -6.33 11.89
CA ILE A 211 -3.92 -6.10 12.64
C ILE A 211 -4.17 -7.32 13.51
N VAL A 212 -4.42 -7.08 14.79
CA VAL A 212 -4.79 -8.10 15.77
C VAL A 212 -6.24 -7.86 16.17
N THR A 213 -7.11 -8.81 15.87
CA THR A 213 -8.53 -8.76 16.23
C THR A 213 -8.83 -9.85 17.24
N PRO A 214 -9.24 -9.54 18.48
CA PRO A 214 -9.76 -10.53 19.41
C PRO A 214 -11.02 -11.19 18.81
N ASP A 215 -11.09 -12.52 18.82
CA ASP A 215 -12.28 -13.30 18.44
C ASP A 215 -12.77 -14.13 19.63
N PHE A 216 -13.91 -14.83 19.49
CA PHE A 216 -14.56 -15.57 20.57
C PHE A 216 -13.64 -16.58 21.27
N GLU A 217 -12.79 -17.28 20.53
CA GLU A 217 -11.88 -18.30 21.10
C GLU A 217 -10.43 -17.82 21.23
N ASP A 218 -9.95 -16.99 20.30
CA ASP A 218 -8.53 -16.70 20.14
C ASP A 218 -8.33 -15.49 19.19
N PHE A 219 -7.11 -15.01 19.02
CA PHE A 219 -6.81 -13.84 18.21
C PHE A 219 -6.76 -14.17 16.71
N HIS A 220 -7.28 -13.26 15.89
CA HIS A 220 -7.13 -13.27 14.44
C HIS A 220 -6.08 -12.24 14.01
N TYR A 221 -5.21 -12.64 13.10
CA TYR A 221 -4.19 -11.76 12.53
C TYR A 221 -4.55 -11.41 11.09
N ARG A 222 -4.24 -10.18 10.67
CA ARG A 222 -4.30 -9.80 9.26
C ARG A 222 -3.11 -8.93 8.91
N LEU A 223 -2.38 -9.33 7.88
CA LEU A 223 -1.30 -8.53 7.31
C LEU A 223 -1.81 -7.71 6.13
N ARG A 224 -1.55 -6.40 6.18
CA ARG A 224 -1.94 -5.43 5.13
C ARG A 224 -0.73 -4.67 4.64
N ALA A 225 -0.55 -4.63 3.31
CA ALA A 225 0.42 -3.75 2.69
C ALA A 225 0.03 -2.29 2.89
N ILE A 226 1.02 -1.43 3.13
CA ILE A 226 0.83 0.03 3.27
C ILE A 226 1.68 0.85 2.30
N ASP A 227 2.71 0.24 1.72
CA ASP A 227 3.53 0.87 0.69
C ASP A 227 3.36 0.16 -0.67
N PHE A 228 3.12 0.96 -1.70
CA PHE A 228 2.93 0.54 -3.08
C PHE A 228 3.85 1.31 -4.03
N ASP A 229 4.80 2.10 -3.51
CA ASP A 229 5.73 2.90 -4.32
C ASP A 229 6.54 2.04 -5.29
N GLN A 230 6.83 0.77 -4.94
CA GLN A 230 7.57 -0.17 -5.78
C GLN A 230 6.68 -1.16 -6.56
N GLN A 231 5.39 -0.85 -6.75
CA GLN A 231 4.48 -1.70 -7.51
C GLN A 231 5.04 -2.04 -8.91
N SER A 232 5.23 -3.34 -9.18
CA SER A 232 5.69 -3.88 -10.47
C SER A 232 6.89 -3.12 -11.09
N TYR A 233 7.78 -2.58 -10.27
CA TYR A 233 8.91 -1.78 -10.73
C TYR A 233 10.22 -2.57 -10.80
N GLU A 234 10.47 -3.39 -9.79
CA GLU A 234 11.75 -4.06 -9.52
C GLU A 234 11.99 -5.29 -10.39
N SER A 235 13.27 -5.55 -10.65
CA SER A 235 13.76 -6.58 -11.59
C SER A 235 13.67 -8.01 -11.06
N SER A 236 13.81 -8.20 -9.74
CA SER A 236 13.85 -9.54 -9.15
C SER A 236 12.52 -9.92 -8.52
N LYS A 237 12.07 -11.15 -8.81
CA LYS A 237 10.88 -11.73 -8.17
C LYS A 237 10.96 -11.73 -6.63
N SER A 238 12.17 -11.77 -6.09
CA SER A 238 12.41 -11.87 -4.64
C SER A 238 11.96 -10.62 -3.90
N VAL A 239 11.87 -9.47 -4.57
CA VAL A 239 11.41 -8.21 -3.97
C VAL A 239 9.93 -8.29 -3.61
N TYR A 240 9.13 -8.97 -4.41
CA TYR A 240 7.68 -9.10 -4.23
C TYR A 240 7.28 -10.23 -3.26
N MET A 241 8.27 -10.83 -2.59
CA MET A 241 8.09 -12.00 -1.72
C MET A 241 8.63 -11.65 -0.32
N PRO A 242 7.76 -11.30 0.65
CA PRO A 242 8.15 -10.90 2.00
C PRO A 242 9.17 -11.83 2.67
N GLN A 243 9.14 -13.14 2.37
CA GLN A 243 10.07 -14.12 2.91
C GLN A 243 11.56 -13.93 2.52
N TYR A 244 11.90 -13.03 1.59
CA TYR A 244 13.30 -12.80 1.22
C TYR A 244 13.93 -11.56 1.87
N PHE A 245 13.20 -10.87 2.74
CA PHE A 245 13.70 -9.75 3.54
C PHE A 245 14.18 -10.23 4.91
N LYS A 246 15.44 -9.93 5.25
CA LYS A 246 16.02 -10.29 6.54
C LYS A 246 15.22 -9.75 7.73
N GLN A 247 14.61 -8.57 7.59
CA GLN A 247 13.81 -8.01 8.69
C GLN A 247 12.60 -8.88 9.02
N ASN A 248 12.10 -9.67 8.08
CA ASN A 248 10.97 -10.58 8.29
C ASN A 248 11.39 -11.96 8.86
N ASN A 249 12.67 -12.16 9.20
CA ASN A 249 13.19 -13.46 9.63
C ASN A 249 12.43 -14.06 10.82
N ALA A 250 11.98 -13.26 11.78
CA ALA A 250 11.23 -13.79 12.92
C ALA A 250 9.94 -14.51 12.48
N MET A 251 9.21 -13.95 11.51
CA MET A 251 8.02 -14.60 10.94
C MET A 251 8.38 -15.85 10.09
N ILE A 252 9.51 -15.82 9.38
CA ILE A 252 9.98 -16.96 8.58
C ILE A 252 10.33 -18.13 9.49
N GLN A 253 11.11 -17.89 10.54
CA GLN A 253 11.51 -18.93 11.50
C GLN A 253 10.30 -19.53 12.21
N MET A 254 9.31 -18.70 12.55
CA MET A 254 8.05 -19.15 13.10
C MET A 254 7.30 -20.08 12.14
N GLY A 255 7.18 -19.69 10.86
CA GLY A 255 6.60 -20.56 9.84
C GLY A 255 7.32 -21.91 9.73
N MET A 256 8.66 -21.90 9.74
CA MET A 256 9.47 -23.12 9.70
C MET A 256 9.32 -24.00 10.95
N GLN A 257 9.10 -23.40 12.12
CA GLN A 257 8.95 -24.11 13.38
C GLN A 257 7.55 -24.73 13.53
N PHE A 258 6.51 -24.03 13.09
CA PHE A 258 5.12 -24.37 13.42
C PHE A 258 4.30 -24.92 12.25
N LEU A 259 4.75 -24.80 11.00
CA LEU A 259 3.99 -25.24 9.82
C LEU A 259 4.70 -26.38 9.09
N THR A 260 3.93 -27.38 8.64
CA THR A 260 4.45 -28.42 7.74
C THR A 260 4.41 -27.95 6.28
N PRO A 261 5.19 -28.56 5.38
CA PRO A 261 5.14 -28.27 3.95
C PRO A 261 3.73 -28.43 3.35
N GLU A 262 2.94 -29.37 3.85
CA GLU A 262 1.55 -29.61 3.44
C GLU A 262 0.65 -28.43 3.86
N SER A 263 0.76 -27.96 5.11
CA SER A 263 0.01 -26.80 5.58
C SER A 263 0.36 -25.53 4.79
N VAL A 264 1.64 -25.33 4.47
CA VAL A 264 2.06 -24.18 3.65
C VAL A 264 1.38 -24.23 2.27
N LYS A 265 1.45 -25.37 1.57
CA LYS A 265 0.79 -25.54 0.26
C LYS A 265 -0.72 -25.33 0.35
N GLN A 266 -1.36 -25.84 1.39
CA GLN A 266 -2.78 -25.63 1.63
C GLN A 266 -3.10 -24.13 1.76
N TYR A 267 -2.38 -23.39 2.61
CA TYR A 267 -2.64 -21.97 2.80
C TYR A 267 -2.37 -21.13 1.55
N GLN A 268 -1.38 -21.52 0.74
CA GLN A 268 -1.14 -20.91 -0.57
C GLN A 268 -2.31 -21.15 -1.52
N ALA A 269 -2.83 -22.38 -1.58
CA ALA A 269 -3.99 -22.72 -2.40
C ALA A 269 -5.25 -21.96 -1.95
N GLU A 270 -5.51 -21.91 -0.64
CA GLU A 270 -6.63 -21.14 -0.07
C GLU A 270 -6.58 -19.67 -0.51
N GLU A 271 -5.42 -19.02 -0.41
CA GLU A 271 -5.30 -17.62 -0.81
C GLU A 271 -5.46 -17.42 -2.32
N ARG A 272 -4.90 -18.32 -3.14
CA ARG A 272 -5.07 -18.30 -4.59
C ARG A 272 -6.54 -18.44 -4.98
N THR A 273 -7.30 -19.33 -4.34
CA THR A 273 -8.74 -19.45 -4.58
C THR A 273 -9.48 -18.15 -4.24
N LEU A 274 -9.13 -17.49 -3.13
CA LEU A 274 -9.72 -16.20 -2.76
C LEU A 274 -9.41 -15.09 -3.77
N ILE A 275 -8.19 -15.04 -4.30
CA ILE A 275 -7.81 -14.10 -5.37
C ILE A 275 -8.56 -14.43 -6.67
N ALA A 276 -8.65 -15.71 -7.04
CA ALA A 276 -9.38 -16.17 -8.23
C ALA A 276 -10.85 -15.77 -8.20
N ASN A 277 -11.52 -15.91 -7.05
CA ASN A 277 -12.92 -15.50 -6.89
C ASN A 277 -13.07 -13.99 -7.12
N ARG A 278 -12.23 -13.17 -6.48
CA ARG A 278 -12.23 -11.71 -6.69
C ARG A 278 -11.95 -11.31 -8.14
N LEU A 279 -11.01 -11.98 -8.81
CA LEU A 279 -10.74 -11.76 -10.24
C LEU A 279 -11.98 -12.02 -11.13
N ARG A 280 -12.79 -13.02 -10.77
CA ARG A 280 -14.04 -13.33 -11.51
C ARG A 280 -15.14 -12.31 -11.21
N GLU A 281 -15.25 -11.87 -9.96
CA GLU A 281 -16.21 -10.84 -9.52
C GLU A 281 -15.90 -9.48 -10.15
N GLU A 282 -14.63 -9.05 -10.11
CA GLU A 282 -14.16 -7.74 -10.62
C GLU A 282 -13.74 -7.78 -12.09
N LYS A 283 -14.25 -8.74 -12.88
CA LYS A 283 -13.75 -9.02 -14.25
C LYS A 283 -13.67 -7.79 -15.14
N SER A 284 -14.71 -6.94 -15.15
CA SER A 284 -14.73 -5.74 -16.00
C SER A 284 -13.71 -4.70 -15.54
N ARG A 285 -13.63 -4.42 -14.24
CA ARG A 285 -12.72 -3.41 -13.69
C ARG A 285 -11.27 -3.86 -13.77
N MET A 286 -11.01 -5.14 -13.56
CA MET A 286 -9.68 -5.72 -13.75
C MET A 286 -9.25 -5.70 -15.20
N HIS A 287 -10.14 -5.99 -16.16
CA HIS A 287 -9.82 -5.88 -17.57
C HIS A 287 -9.37 -4.46 -17.94
N ASP A 288 -10.15 -3.45 -17.54
CA ASP A 288 -9.84 -2.05 -17.83
C ASP A 288 -8.53 -1.59 -17.15
N LEU A 289 -8.28 -2.04 -15.92
CA LEU A 289 -7.04 -1.74 -15.18
C LEU A 289 -5.83 -2.32 -15.91
N ILE A 290 -5.90 -3.60 -16.29
CA ILE A 290 -4.81 -4.30 -16.96
C ILE A 290 -4.55 -3.73 -18.35
N GLU A 291 -5.58 -3.45 -19.15
CA GLU A 291 -5.40 -2.85 -20.47
C GLU A 291 -4.76 -1.46 -20.39
N THR A 292 -5.08 -0.69 -19.35
CA THR A 292 -4.42 0.58 -19.05
C THR A 292 -2.94 0.34 -18.68
N MET A 293 -2.70 -0.57 -17.73
CA MET A 293 -1.37 -0.92 -17.22
C MET A 293 -0.43 -1.42 -18.31
N LYS A 294 -0.95 -2.17 -19.30
CA LYS A 294 -0.17 -2.68 -20.44
C LYS A 294 0.41 -1.58 -21.33
N LYS A 295 -0.21 -0.39 -21.34
CA LYS A 295 0.19 0.75 -22.18
C LYS A 295 1.06 1.77 -21.46
N ASP A 296 1.17 1.67 -20.13
CA ASP A 296 2.00 2.56 -19.32
C ASP A 296 3.41 1.99 -19.13
N THR A 297 4.39 2.87 -19.07
CA THR A 297 5.76 2.52 -18.66
C THR A 297 5.84 2.62 -17.14
N LEU A 298 6.03 1.48 -16.47
CA LEU A 298 6.01 1.38 -14.99
C LEU A 298 7.31 0.86 -14.39
N SER A 299 8.30 0.57 -15.24
CA SER A 299 9.61 0.07 -14.85
C SER A 299 10.66 0.47 -15.88
N LEU A 300 11.93 0.23 -15.55
CA LEU A 300 13.00 0.27 -16.53
C LEU A 300 12.92 -0.94 -17.48
N PRO A 301 13.37 -0.82 -18.75
CA PRO A 301 13.39 -1.95 -19.68
C PRO A 301 14.18 -3.15 -19.14
N ASP A 302 15.34 -2.91 -18.52
CA ASP A 302 16.17 -3.97 -17.93
C ASP A 302 15.45 -4.70 -16.79
N ASN A 303 14.63 -3.97 -16.01
CA ASN A 303 13.84 -4.58 -14.93
C ASN A 303 12.79 -5.54 -15.49
N LEU A 304 12.12 -5.16 -16.58
CA LEU A 304 11.16 -6.01 -17.27
C LEU A 304 11.82 -7.29 -17.82
N GLU A 305 12.95 -7.14 -18.52
CA GLU A 305 13.67 -8.26 -19.12
C GLU A 305 14.19 -9.25 -18.08
N SER A 306 14.70 -8.76 -16.96
CA SER A 306 15.16 -9.63 -15.87
C SER A 306 13.97 -10.31 -15.18
N LEU A 307 12.91 -9.56 -14.86
CA LEU A 307 11.76 -10.07 -14.12
C LEU A 307 11.04 -11.17 -14.90
N LYS A 308 10.83 -10.99 -16.21
CA LYS A 308 10.14 -12.00 -17.02
C LYS A 308 10.93 -13.32 -17.09
N GLN A 309 12.26 -13.28 -17.09
CA GLN A 309 13.10 -14.48 -17.04
C GLN A 309 13.03 -15.17 -15.66
N ASP A 310 13.04 -14.39 -14.58
CA ASP A 310 12.85 -14.88 -13.22
C ASP A 310 11.49 -15.57 -13.05
N LEU A 311 10.41 -14.94 -13.53
CA LEU A 311 9.05 -15.47 -13.44
C LEU A 311 8.83 -16.68 -14.35
N ALA A 312 9.39 -16.68 -15.57
CA ALA A 312 9.34 -17.83 -16.46
C ALA A 312 9.94 -19.09 -15.80
N ARG A 313 11.08 -18.93 -15.12
CA ARG A 313 11.72 -20.01 -14.34
C ARG A 313 10.91 -20.40 -13.12
N HIS A 314 10.39 -19.42 -12.36
CA HIS A 314 9.63 -19.67 -11.14
C HIS A 314 8.34 -20.44 -11.40
N TYR A 315 7.52 -19.96 -12.35
CA TYR A 315 6.24 -20.58 -12.71
C TYR A 315 6.39 -21.74 -13.70
N LYS A 316 7.60 -22.01 -14.20
CA LYS A 316 7.86 -22.97 -15.29
C LYS A 316 6.98 -22.70 -16.52
N ASN A 317 6.80 -21.43 -16.85
CA ASN A 317 5.93 -20.98 -17.93
C ASN A 317 6.71 -20.03 -18.87
N PRO A 318 7.09 -20.48 -20.08
CA PRO A 318 7.87 -19.66 -21.02
C PRO A 318 7.07 -18.47 -21.59
N SER A 319 5.74 -18.44 -21.44
CA SER A 319 4.92 -17.33 -21.93
C SER A 319 5.30 -15.97 -21.32
N PHE A 320 5.90 -15.93 -20.12
CA PHE A 320 6.43 -14.69 -19.55
C PHE A 320 7.49 -14.04 -20.43
N LEU A 321 8.31 -14.83 -21.15
CA LEU A 321 9.38 -14.30 -22.01
C LEU A 321 8.85 -13.44 -23.16
N ASN A 322 7.58 -13.64 -23.53
CA ASN A 322 6.89 -12.90 -24.59
C ASN A 322 6.26 -11.59 -24.11
N CYS A 323 6.22 -11.32 -22.80
CA CYS A 323 5.66 -10.10 -22.25
C CYS A 323 6.49 -8.87 -22.65
N LYS A 324 5.81 -7.82 -23.10
CA LYS A 324 6.38 -6.56 -23.60
C LYS A 324 6.18 -5.38 -22.64
N SER A 325 5.40 -5.56 -21.58
CA SER A 325 5.20 -4.55 -20.53
C SER A 325 4.92 -5.19 -19.17
N MET A 326 5.08 -4.42 -18.10
CA MET A 326 4.75 -4.88 -16.74
C MET A 326 3.27 -5.24 -16.58
N GLY A 327 2.37 -4.56 -17.29
CA GLY A 327 0.95 -4.93 -17.31
C GLY A 327 0.70 -6.33 -17.89
N GLU A 328 1.44 -6.74 -18.93
CA GLU A 328 1.36 -8.11 -19.47
C GLU A 328 1.92 -9.15 -18.49
N VAL A 329 3.00 -8.80 -17.78
CA VAL A 329 3.59 -9.67 -16.74
C VAL A 329 2.60 -9.89 -15.59
N VAL A 330 1.99 -8.81 -15.08
CA VAL A 330 0.98 -8.89 -14.01
C VAL A 330 -0.24 -9.67 -14.47
N GLU A 331 -0.76 -9.40 -15.68
CA GLU A 331 -1.89 -10.15 -16.23
C GLU A 331 -1.59 -11.67 -16.28
N LEU A 332 -0.41 -12.06 -16.76
CA LEU A 332 -0.04 -13.46 -16.86
C LEU A 332 0.10 -14.09 -15.47
N SER A 333 0.70 -13.39 -14.51
CA SER A 333 0.79 -13.82 -13.11
C SER A 333 -0.60 -14.06 -12.50
N LEU A 334 -1.55 -13.15 -12.72
CA LEU A 334 -2.94 -13.27 -12.27
C LEU A 334 -3.69 -14.42 -12.95
N LYS A 335 -3.48 -14.62 -14.25
CA LYS A 335 -4.10 -15.74 -14.99
C LYS A 335 -3.71 -17.10 -14.45
N LEU A 336 -2.48 -17.27 -13.95
CA LEU A 336 -2.05 -18.54 -13.34
C LEU A 336 -2.86 -18.91 -12.10
N VAL A 337 -3.40 -17.93 -11.39
CA VAL A 337 -4.25 -18.16 -10.22
C VAL A 337 -5.64 -18.68 -10.61
N LEU A 338 -6.08 -18.42 -11.85
CA LEU A 338 -7.38 -18.89 -12.39
C LEU A 338 -7.34 -20.34 -12.89
N ILE A 339 -6.15 -20.93 -13.08
CA ILE A 339 -5.96 -22.28 -13.64
C ILE A 339 -6.13 -23.37 -12.55
N HIS A 340 -6.28 -22.96 -11.29
CA HIS A 340 -6.43 -23.84 -10.14
C HIS A 340 -7.88 -24.03 -9.70
#